data_AF-M5C267-F1
#
_entry.id   AF-M5C267-F1
#
_cell.length_a   1.000
_cell.length_b   1.000
_cell.length_c   1.000
_cell.angle_alpha   90.00
_cell.angle_beta   90.00
_cell.angle_gamma   90.00
#
_symmetry.space_group_name_H-M   'P 1'
#
loop_
_entity.id
_entity.type
_entity.pdbx_description
1 polymer ?
#
loop_
_entity_poly.entity_id
_entity_poly.type
_entity_poly.pdbx_seq_one_letter_code
_entity_poly.pdbx_strand_id
1 'polypeptide(L)'
;MEIPKILWLSRHMSPEKFAQCQFFDLPDWLTYKSTGSQARSTCSLTCKCSFVPPGATEAAHGWVPEFFKKIGLGSLVDDGFAALGGWGVTAPSDKNGVRPYSLFSR
;
A
#
# COMPACT_ATOMS: atom_id res chain seq x y z
N MET A 1 -3.07 3.46 7.14
CA MET A 1 -4.37 3.19 7.79
C MET A 1 -4.53 1.68 7.88
N GLU A 2 -5.06 1.15 8.98
CA GLU A 2 -5.21 -0.30 9.19
C GLU A 2 -6.34 -0.91 8.33
N ILE A 3 -6.15 -2.13 7.81
CA ILE A 3 -7.12 -2.82 6.92
C ILE A 3 -8.55 -2.92 7.51
N PRO A 4 -8.75 -3.27 8.81
CA PRO A 4 -10.11 -3.38 9.36
C PRO A 4 -10.90 -2.08 9.27
N LYS A 5 -10.24 -0.92 9.37
CA LYS A 5 -10.89 0.39 9.23
C LYS A 5 -11.26 0.68 7.79
N ILE A 6 -10.42 0.28 6.83
CA ILE A 6 -10.73 0.40 5.40
C ILE A 6 -11.93 -0.47 5.02
N LEU A 7 -12.00 -1.69 5.54
CA LEU A 7 -13.16 -2.57 5.39
C LEU A 7 -14.43 -1.97 6.01
N TRP A 8 -14.32 -1.31 7.16
CA TRP A 8 -15.45 -0.61 7.74
C TRP A 8 -15.92 0.54 6.84
N LEU A 9 -14.98 1.35 6.32
CA LEU A 9 -15.29 2.45 5.40
C LEU A 9 -15.92 1.96 4.11
N SER A 10 -15.46 0.85 3.52
CA SER A 10 -16.05 0.31 2.29
C SER A 10 -17.51 -0.12 2.45
N ARG A 11 -17.95 -0.41 3.68
CA ARG A 11 -19.33 -0.82 4.00
C ARG A 11 -20.25 0.34 4.39
N HIS A 12 -19.70 1.43 4.91
CA HIS A 12 -20.49 2.53 5.50
C HIS A 12 -20.35 3.87 4.76
N MET A 13 -19.38 3.98 3.85
CA MET A 13 -19.21 5.14 2.98
C MET A 13 -19.86 4.87 1.62
N SER A 14 -20.31 5.93 0.92
CA SER A 14 -20.80 5.75 -0.45
C SER A 14 -19.68 5.24 -1.36
N PRO A 15 -19.97 4.34 -2.32
CA PRO A 15 -18.96 3.78 -3.21
C PRO A 15 -18.14 4.84 -3.97
N GLU A 16 -18.78 5.94 -4.37
CA GLU A 16 -18.15 7.03 -5.12
C GLU A 16 -17.11 7.76 -4.27
N LYS A 17 -17.42 7.99 -2.99
CA LYS A 17 -16.47 8.61 -2.05
C LYS A 17 -15.33 7.67 -1.73
N PHE A 18 -15.63 6.38 -1.52
CA PHE A 18 -14.61 5.38 -1.23
C PHE A 18 -13.61 5.24 -2.39
N ALA A 19 -14.09 5.25 -3.63
CA ALA A 19 -13.25 5.18 -4.84
C ALA A 19 -12.30 6.39 -5.01
N GLN A 20 -12.63 7.54 -4.41
CA GLN A 20 -11.80 8.75 -4.45
C GLN A 20 -10.78 8.81 -3.29
N CYS A 21 -10.85 7.89 -2.33
CA CYS A 21 -10.02 7.95 -1.13
C CYS A 21 -8.62 7.39 -1.38
N GLN A 22 -7.62 8.04 -0.76
CA GLN A 22 -6.28 7.48 -0.58
C GLN A 22 -6.04 7.18 0.89
N PHE A 23 -5.57 5.97 1.19
CA PHE A 23 -5.36 5.51 2.56
C PHE A 23 -3.88 5.59 2.92
N PHE A 24 -3.57 6.48 3.86
CA PHE A 24 -2.23 6.65 4.41
C PHE A 24 -2.18 6.23 5.87
N ASP A 25 -1.03 5.74 6.33
CA ASP A 25 -0.72 5.79 7.75
C ASP A 25 -0.24 7.21 8.10
N LEU A 26 -0.37 7.64 9.36
CA LEU A 26 0.04 8.98 9.77
C LEU A 26 1.47 9.36 9.34
N PRO A 27 2.51 8.52 9.55
CA PRO A 27 3.86 8.82 9.07
C PRO A 27 3.94 8.95 7.54
N ASP A 28 3.26 8.08 6.79
CA ASP A 28 3.25 8.14 5.32
C ASP A 28 2.50 9.36 4.77
N TRP A 29 1.48 9.81 5.49
CA TRP A 29 0.78 11.04 5.13
C TRP A 29 1.69 12.26 5.30
N LEU A 30 2.47 12.31 6.39
CA LEU A 30 3.41 13.42 6.62
C LEU A 30 4.51 13.48 5.55
N THR A 31 5.04 12.32 5.12
CA THR A 31 6.03 12.27 4.04
C THR A 31 5.42 12.69 2.71
N TYR A 32 4.21 12.22 2.39
CA TYR A 32 3.47 12.65 1.20
C TYR A 32 3.19 14.16 1.22
N LYS A 33 2.73 14.72 2.34
CA LYS A 33 2.47 16.15 2.47
C LYS A 33 3.73 17.00 2.33
N SER A 34 4.88 16.49 2.78
CA SER A 34 6.15 17.21 2.74
C SER A 34 6.87 17.11 1.39
N THR A 35 6.68 16.01 0.64
CA THR A 35 7.46 15.70 -0.56
C THR A 35 6.65 15.53 -1.85
N GLY A 36 5.33 15.34 -1.74
CA GLY A 36 4.47 14.91 -2.84
C GLY A 36 4.67 13.45 -3.27
N SER A 37 5.58 12.70 -2.64
CA SER A 37 5.87 11.31 -2.99
C SER A 37 4.77 10.37 -2.51
N GLN A 38 4.30 9.49 -3.39
CA GLN A 38 3.33 8.44 -3.07
C GLN A 38 3.97 7.16 -2.53
N ALA A 39 5.26 7.16 -2.20
CA ALA A 39 5.88 6.02 -1.52
C ALA A 39 5.21 5.76 -0.16
N ARG A 40 5.23 4.50 0.31
CA ARG A 40 4.84 4.17 1.69
C ARG A 40 5.97 3.44 2.38
N SER A 41 6.04 3.62 3.70
CA SER A 41 6.98 2.90 4.55
C SER A 41 6.65 1.41 4.60
N THR A 42 7.66 0.58 4.37
CA THR A 42 7.56 -0.87 4.56
C THR A 42 7.12 -1.23 5.98
N CYS A 43 7.51 -0.45 7.00
CA CYS A 43 7.08 -0.68 8.39
C CYS A 43 5.58 -0.48 8.55
N SER A 44 5.03 0.64 8.06
CA SER A 44 3.59 0.91 8.12
C SER A 44 2.78 -0.14 7.37
N LEU A 45 3.23 -0.52 6.17
CA LEU A 45 2.55 -1.53 5.36
C LEU A 45 2.57 -2.92 6.00
N THR A 46 3.73 -3.36 6.49
CA THR A 46 3.89 -4.71 7.06
C THR A 46 3.13 -4.84 8.37
N CYS A 47 3.23 -3.85 9.26
CA CYS A 47 2.63 -3.92 10.59
C CYS A 47 1.10 -3.72 10.59
N LYS A 48 0.55 -2.99 9.60
CA LYS A 48 -0.84 -2.51 9.66
C LYS A 48 -1.68 -2.85 8.44
N CYS A 49 -1.06 -3.09 7.29
CA CYS A 49 -1.74 -3.23 6.00
C CYS A 49 -1.73 -4.65 5.44
N SER A 50 -1.27 -5.65 6.21
CA SER A 50 -1.15 -7.04 5.75
C SER A 50 -0.30 -7.18 4.47
N PHE A 51 0.70 -6.32 4.32
CA PHE A 51 1.70 -6.38 3.26
C PHE A 51 2.82 -7.33 3.66
N VAL A 52 3.22 -8.24 2.76
CA VAL A 52 4.32 -9.17 3.01
C VAL A 52 5.55 -8.68 2.23
N PRO A 53 6.57 -8.12 2.90
CA PRO A 53 7.68 -7.50 2.20
C PRO A 53 8.42 -8.51 1.30
N PRO A 54 8.80 -8.12 0.06
CA PRO A 54 9.54 -9.00 -0.83
C PRO A 54 10.79 -9.57 -0.16
N GLY A 55 10.99 -10.89 -0.26
CA GLY A 55 12.12 -11.58 0.35
C GLY A 55 11.95 -11.97 1.82
N ALA A 56 10.81 -11.67 2.46
CA ALA A 56 10.50 -12.20 3.79
C ALA A 56 10.31 -13.73 3.79
N THR A 57 9.79 -14.28 2.68
CA THR A 57 9.70 -15.71 2.37
C THR A 57 9.90 -15.90 0.86
N GLU A 58 10.11 -17.14 0.41
CA GLU A 58 10.24 -17.45 -1.03
C GLU A 58 8.99 -17.03 -1.84
N ALA A 59 7.82 -17.04 -1.21
CA ALA A 59 6.54 -16.64 -1.81
C ALA A 59 6.14 -15.17 -1.51
N ALA A 60 6.98 -14.42 -0.81
CA ALA A 60 6.69 -13.04 -0.44
C ALA A 60 6.96 -12.09 -1.61
N HIS A 61 5.90 -11.50 -2.16
CA HIS A 61 5.96 -10.60 -3.31
C HIS A 61 5.25 -9.25 -3.09
N GLY A 62 4.93 -8.88 -1.84
CA GLY A 62 4.24 -7.65 -1.50
C GLY A 62 2.78 -7.88 -1.11
N TRP A 63 1.86 -7.27 -1.86
CA TRP A 63 0.43 -7.42 -1.63
C TRP A 63 -0.04 -8.85 -1.91
N VAL A 64 -0.99 -9.34 -1.10
CA VAL A 64 -1.57 -10.69 -1.25
C VAL A 64 -3.04 -10.56 -1.71
N PRO A 65 -3.33 -10.61 -3.02
CA PRO A 65 -4.67 -10.34 -3.57
C PRO A 65 -5.78 -11.20 -2.99
N GLU A 66 -5.48 -12.49 -2.80
CA GLU A 66 -6.46 -13.47 -2.32
C GLU A 66 -6.93 -13.16 -0.90
N PHE A 67 -6.08 -12.55 -0.06
CA PHE A 67 -6.48 -12.06 1.25
C PHE A 67 -7.52 -10.94 1.13
N PHE A 68 -7.28 -9.94 0.28
CA PHE A 68 -8.17 -8.79 0.10
C PHE A 68 -9.51 -9.19 -0.54
N LYS A 69 -9.50 -10.09 -1.51
CA LYS A 69 -10.73 -10.66 -2.09
C LYS A 69 -11.55 -11.38 -1.02
N LYS A 70 -10.91 -12.22 -0.19
CA LYS A 70 -11.58 -13.00 0.85
C LYS A 70 -12.26 -12.14 1.93
N ILE A 71 -11.67 -11.00 2.30
CA ILE A 71 -12.24 -10.11 3.32
C ILE A 71 -13.27 -9.11 2.77
N GLY A 72 -13.55 -9.12 1.46
CA GLY A 72 -14.51 -8.22 0.82
C GLY A 72 -13.93 -6.86 0.40
N LEU A 73 -12.62 -6.78 0.20
CA LEU A 73 -11.92 -5.61 -0.35
C LEU A 73 -11.38 -5.88 -1.77
N GLY A 74 -12.09 -6.69 -2.56
CA GLY A 74 -11.70 -7.04 -3.93
C GLY A 74 -11.50 -5.83 -4.83
N SER A 75 -12.28 -4.76 -4.64
CA SER A 75 -12.15 -3.51 -5.40
C SER A 75 -10.77 -2.86 -5.28
N LEU A 76 -10.07 -3.03 -4.15
CA LEU A 76 -8.69 -2.54 -4.00
C LEU A 76 -7.70 -3.35 -4.84
N VAL A 77 -7.98 -4.63 -5.07
CA VAL A 77 -7.17 -5.49 -5.93
C VAL A 77 -7.38 -5.12 -7.40
N ASP A 78 -8.63 -4.90 -7.79
CA ASP A 78 -9.02 -4.56 -9.17
C ASP A 78 -8.42 -3.21 -9.59
N ASP A 79 -8.31 -2.27 -8.65
CA ASP A 79 -7.64 -0.97 -8.82
C ASP A 79 -6.11 -1.04 -8.63
N GLY A 80 -5.54 -2.25 -8.60
CA GLY A 80 -4.09 -2.47 -8.48
C GLY A 80 -3.47 -1.89 -7.21
N PHE A 81 -4.25 -1.83 -6.13
CA PHE A 81 -3.91 -1.22 -4.84
C PHE A 81 -3.60 0.28 -4.91
N ALA A 82 -4.05 1.02 -5.92
CA ALA A 82 -3.70 2.43 -6.10
C ALA A 82 -4.03 3.30 -4.86
N ALA A 83 -5.19 3.08 -4.23
CA ALA A 83 -5.56 3.74 -2.99
C ALA A 83 -4.61 3.47 -1.80
N LEU A 84 -3.87 2.35 -1.84
CA LEU A 84 -2.88 1.93 -0.83
C LEU A 84 -1.42 2.18 -1.26
N GLY A 85 -1.20 2.80 -2.42
CA GLY A 85 0.12 3.12 -2.97
C GLY A 85 0.61 2.21 -4.11
N GLY A 86 -0.22 1.25 -4.55
CA GLY A 86 0.01 0.44 -5.74
C GLY A 86 0.90 -0.78 -5.53
N TRP A 87 1.12 -1.56 -6.61
CA TRP A 87 1.96 -2.76 -6.60
C TRP A 87 3.44 -2.52 -6.28
N GLY A 88 3.97 -1.33 -6.56
CA GLY A 88 5.38 -0.95 -6.38
C GLY A 88 5.69 -0.08 -5.16
N VAL A 89 4.76 -0.01 -4.20
CA VAL A 89 4.66 1.03 -3.16
C VAL A 89 5.88 1.21 -2.24
N THR A 90 6.68 0.16 -2.02
CA THR A 90 7.83 0.18 -1.11
C THR A 90 9.12 0.67 -1.76
N ALA A 91 9.16 0.77 -3.09
CA ALA A 91 10.27 1.43 -3.77
C ALA A 91 9.96 2.93 -3.84
N PRO A 92 10.87 3.83 -3.39
CA PRO A 92 10.86 5.21 -3.83
C PRO A 92 10.78 5.23 -5.36
N SER A 93 9.67 5.71 -5.90
CA SER A 93 9.54 6.01 -7.32
C SER A 93 10.49 7.17 -7.61
N ASP A 94 11.73 6.86 -7.96
CA ASP A 94 12.56 7.85 -8.59
C ASP A 94 11.92 8.19 -9.95
N LYS A 95 12.05 9.43 -10.40
CA LYS A 95 11.55 9.82 -11.73
C LYS A 95 12.41 9.23 -12.86
N ASN A 96 13.45 8.44 -12.53
CA ASN A 96 14.51 7.98 -13.43
C ASN A 96 14.67 6.45 -13.51
N GLY A 97 13.79 5.65 -12.90
CA GLY A 97 13.76 4.18 -13.00
C GLY A 97 14.80 3.40 -12.19
N VAL A 98 15.56 4.03 -11.29
CA VAL A 98 16.57 3.40 -10.44
C VAL A 98 15.97 2.96 -9.10
N ARG A 99 15.90 1.65 -8.88
CA ARG A 99 15.53 1.06 -7.59
C ARG A 99 16.55 1.44 -6.51
N PRO A 100 16.18 2.12 -5.42
CA PRO A 100 17.12 2.62 -4.43
C PRO A 100 17.70 1.54 -3.51
N TYR A 101 17.22 0.30 -3.58
CA TYR A 101 17.72 -0.82 -2.78
C TYR A 101 18.99 -1.49 -3.34
N SER A 102 19.56 -1.02 -4.46
CA SER A 102 20.85 -1.51 -4.97
C SER A 102 22.07 -0.99 -4.21
N LEU A 103 21.89 -0.13 -3.20
CA LEU A 103 23.00 0.48 -2.44
C LEU A 103 23.35 -0.24 -1.11
N PHE A 104 22.61 -1.27 -0.72
CA PHE A 104 22.89 -2.07 0.49
C PHE A 104 23.25 -3.53 0.20
N SER A 105 23.85 -3.80 -0.96
CA SER A 105 24.61 -5.03 -1.19
C SER A 105 26.10 -4.69 -1.15
N ARG A 106 26.68 -4.77 0.04
CA ARG A 106 28.11 -5.02 0.28
C ARG A 106 28.23 -5.96 1.46
#